data_AF-A0A660XKV0-F1
#
_entry.id   AF-A0A660XKV0-F1
#
_cell.length_a   1.000
_cell.length_b   1.000
_cell.length_c   1.000
_cell.angle_alpha   90.00
_cell.angle_beta   90.00
_cell.angle_gamma   90.00
#
_symmetry.space_group_name_H-M   'P 1'
#
loop_
_entity.id
_entity.type
_entity.pdbx_description
1 polymer ?
#
loop_
_entity_poly.entity_id
_entity_poly.type
_entity_poly.pdbx_seq_one_letter_code
_entity_poly.pdbx_strand_id
1 'polypeptide(L)'
;MSVTTKLERNVFVKPDGDYTCRLYPKVGYLHQATDMIMKSFDLTKDEAKCYVKDILADSVNHSPKVTYIGQDIYGDSVNKFTDLDSYMKKNIAEGNVIVPSFTVYTNPKVKSSVHTGYVLGNLKGRTEEKNLYKQALANKDMDRAAYHNVLQKVMKVFNNSLSGAYASKSTILYHPSSHYTLTSMTRAVASVGNAITEMIVMGNRHYTSTDRIIAHMTSLVVNIDQEKVSKAVTKYELYVPTNEELLKILKYSSDLYYIDLVGEVRIKKYISGLSSTEKCTIAYTNDLYQLREHNGKLVRYLLKGLGTPYHNNLDQTTETLDSAPEWLSTLTHMVCSDVIKGQKVNYKKLLGTEAFKMLTGTTERIIKTLDLFEELITAFFVTPILPIDIVDIKNLTRRAIVISDTDSTCGSYVNYTEWYLGSKVVNKHATGITGAVMTIVTQTMDHYLKQISANMNIKGDKMSMLQMKNEYYWETVVAPLASKQYYAGINIKEGYVYDTPDLEIKGPIFIASNIPFRYKNRAKEIYIEIIDNISKNKKIDLASYIGEVA
;
A
#
# COMPACT_ATOMS: atom_id res chain seq x y z
N MET A 1 15.43 32.86 12.96
CA MET A 1 15.89 31.87 11.95
C MET A 1 14.70 31.55 11.09
N SER A 2 14.69 31.94 9.81
CA SER A 2 13.60 31.56 8.91
C SER A 2 13.78 30.07 8.59
N VAL A 3 12.88 29.26 9.11
CA VAL A 3 12.86 27.82 8.85
C VAL A 3 12.20 27.67 7.48
N THR A 4 12.96 27.20 6.50
CA THR A 4 12.43 26.84 5.19
C THR A 4 11.48 25.65 5.39
N THR A 5 10.18 25.89 5.55
CA THR A 5 9.15 24.85 5.76
C THR A 5 8.76 24.17 4.45
N LYS A 6 9.76 23.67 3.72
CA LYS A 6 9.55 22.80 2.56
C LYS A 6 9.84 21.36 3.00
N LEU A 7 8.98 20.42 2.64
CA LEU A 7 9.31 19.00 2.77
C LEU A 7 10.46 18.72 1.78
N GLU A 8 11.70 18.78 2.26
CA GLU A 8 12.89 18.57 1.43
C GLU A 8 12.91 17.15 0.85
N ARG A 9 12.32 16.19 1.58
CA ARG A 9 12.28 14.78 1.21
C ARG A 9 11.10 14.03 1.84
N ASN A 10 10.54 13.07 1.09
CA ASN A 10 9.59 12.09 1.65
C ASN A 10 10.34 11.03 2.48
N VAL A 11 10.17 11.05 3.81
CA VAL A 11 10.85 10.13 4.76
C VAL A 11 10.50 8.65 4.57
N PHE A 12 9.39 8.34 3.89
CA PHE A 12 9.00 6.96 3.59
C PHE A 12 9.69 6.39 2.34
N VAL A 13 10.44 7.20 1.60
CA VAL A 13 10.97 6.83 0.29
C VAL A 13 12.47 7.09 0.26
N LYS A 14 13.22 6.18 -0.37
CA LYS A 14 14.66 6.38 -0.61
C LYS A 14 14.84 7.30 -1.82
N PRO A 15 15.98 7.99 -1.97
CA PRO A 15 16.35 8.58 -3.24
C PRO A 15 16.21 7.54 -4.37
N ASP A 16 15.71 7.94 -5.54
CA ASP A 16 15.41 6.99 -6.62
C ASP A 16 16.64 6.15 -7.05
N GLY A 17 17.86 6.67 -6.86
CA GLY A 17 19.12 5.95 -7.13
C GLY A 17 19.45 4.80 -6.16
N ASP A 18 18.87 4.80 -4.96
CA ASP A 18 19.14 3.80 -3.92
C ASP A 18 18.31 2.52 -4.09
N TYR A 19 17.33 2.54 -4.99
CA TYR A 19 16.53 1.39 -5.35
C TYR A 19 17.25 0.55 -6.41
N THR A 20 17.78 -0.60 -5.98
CA THR A 20 18.58 -1.49 -6.82
C THR A 20 17.90 -2.83 -7.06
N CYS A 21 18.20 -3.45 -8.22
CA CYS A 21 17.72 -4.80 -8.53
C CYS A 21 18.45 -5.83 -7.66
N ARG A 22 17.69 -6.65 -6.93
CA ARG A 22 18.22 -7.67 -6.00
C ARG A 22 17.85 -9.10 -6.40
N LEU A 23 17.94 -9.43 -7.69
CA LEU A 23 17.58 -10.75 -8.23
C LEU A 23 18.74 -11.76 -8.21
N TYR A 24 19.32 -12.01 -7.03
CA TYR A 24 20.41 -12.99 -6.84
C TYR A 24 20.02 -14.08 -5.81
N PRO A 25 19.08 -14.98 -6.15
CA PRO A 25 18.43 -15.87 -5.19
C PRO A 25 19.41 -16.81 -4.48
N LYS A 26 20.41 -17.36 -5.19
CA LYS A 26 21.41 -18.28 -4.61
C LYS A 26 22.31 -17.59 -3.56
N VAL A 27 22.76 -16.37 -3.86
CA VAL A 27 23.61 -15.58 -2.94
C VAL A 27 22.78 -15.18 -1.72
N GLY A 28 21.55 -14.71 -1.94
CA GLY A 28 20.63 -14.36 -0.85
C GLY A 28 20.30 -15.56 0.04
N TYR A 29 20.02 -16.72 -0.55
CA TYR A 29 19.73 -17.95 0.17
C TYR A 29 20.92 -18.41 1.03
N LEU A 30 22.13 -18.46 0.45
CA LEU A 30 23.34 -18.82 1.20
C LEU A 30 23.52 -17.92 2.43
N HIS A 31 23.33 -16.60 2.26
CA HIS A 31 23.48 -15.65 3.35
C HIS A 31 22.44 -15.86 4.45
N GLN A 32 21.17 -16.02 4.08
CA GLN A 32 20.07 -16.23 5.02
C GLN A 32 20.17 -17.58 5.74
N ALA A 33 20.45 -18.67 5.01
CA ALA A 33 20.62 -19.98 5.60
C ALA A 33 21.82 -20.03 6.56
N THR A 34 22.92 -19.34 6.23
CA THR A 34 24.09 -19.23 7.12
C THR A 34 23.70 -18.57 8.44
N ASP A 35 23.00 -17.43 8.38
CA ASP A 35 22.56 -16.71 9.59
C ASP A 35 21.56 -17.55 10.40
N MET A 36 20.62 -18.21 9.71
CA MET A 36 19.63 -19.05 10.38
C MET A 36 20.28 -20.18 11.19
N ILE A 37 21.27 -20.86 10.62
CA ILE A 37 21.99 -21.94 11.29
C ILE A 37 22.82 -21.38 12.46
N MET A 38 23.56 -20.29 12.23
CA MET A 38 24.37 -19.61 13.25
C MET A 38 23.53 -19.28 14.49
N LYS A 39 22.35 -18.67 14.30
CA LYS A 39 21.42 -18.30 15.38
C LYS A 39 20.75 -19.49 16.07
N SER A 40 20.54 -20.59 15.34
CA SER A 40 19.84 -21.76 15.87
C SER A 40 20.75 -22.74 16.60
N PHE A 41 22.04 -22.80 16.25
CA PHE A 41 22.95 -23.87 16.68
C PHE A 41 24.23 -23.39 17.39
N ASP A 42 24.32 -22.10 17.74
CA ASP A 42 25.49 -21.51 18.43
C ASP A 42 26.82 -21.83 17.72
N LEU A 43 26.79 -21.75 16.40
CA LEU A 43 27.97 -21.96 15.54
C LEU A 43 28.59 -20.62 15.18
N THR A 44 29.88 -20.61 14.85
CA THR A 44 30.48 -19.44 14.20
C THR A 44 29.91 -19.27 12.79
N LYS A 45 30.00 -18.03 12.26
CA LYS A 45 29.53 -17.72 10.90
C LYS A 45 30.21 -18.58 9.84
N ASP A 46 31.50 -18.89 10.01
CA ASP A 46 32.25 -19.68 9.03
C ASP A 46 31.88 -21.16 9.10
N GLU A 47 31.71 -21.73 10.30
CA GLU A 47 31.20 -23.10 10.47
C GLU A 47 29.81 -23.24 9.84
N ALA A 48 28.87 -22.34 10.18
CA ALA A 48 27.53 -22.34 9.62
C ALA A 48 27.55 -22.24 8.08
N LYS A 49 28.42 -21.39 7.52
CA LYS A 49 28.56 -21.22 6.07
C LYS A 49 29.11 -22.47 5.39
N CYS A 50 30.06 -23.17 6.01
CA CYS A 50 30.56 -24.46 5.52
C CYS A 50 29.43 -25.50 5.48
N TYR A 51 28.68 -25.66 6.57
CA TYR A 51 27.53 -26.57 6.61
C TYR A 51 26.51 -26.30 5.50
N VAL A 52 26.14 -25.02 5.27
CA VAL A 52 25.20 -24.68 4.18
C VAL A 52 25.77 -25.04 2.82
N LYS A 53 27.06 -24.79 2.58
CA LYS A 53 27.71 -25.12 1.31
C LYS A 53 27.74 -26.61 1.06
N ASP A 54 28.03 -27.40 2.08
CA ASP A 54 28.09 -28.87 1.98
C ASP A 54 26.70 -29.42 1.65
N ILE A 55 25.65 -28.95 2.34
CA ILE A 55 24.25 -29.32 2.02
C ILE A 55 23.88 -28.93 0.59
N LEU A 56 24.29 -27.74 0.12
CA LEU A 56 24.00 -27.26 -1.24
C LEU A 56 24.80 -28.00 -2.31
N ALA A 57 25.95 -28.58 -1.96
CA ALA A 57 26.75 -29.42 -2.84
C ALA A 57 26.15 -30.83 -2.99
N ASP A 58 25.66 -31.39 -1.88
CA ASP A 58 25.01 -32.71 -1.83
C ASP A 58 23.59 -32.69 -2.40
N SER A 59 22.87 -31.57 -2.28
CA SER A 59 21.59 -31.38 -2.95
C SER A 59 21.83 -31.31 -4.46
N VAL A 60 21.30 -32.28 -5.20
CA VAL A 60 21.40 -32.33 -6.67
C VAL A 60 20.89 -31.01 -7.25
N ASN A 61 21.83 -30.13 -7.59
CA ASN A 61 21.63 -28.69 -7.80
C ASN A 61 21.10 -28.43 -9.22
N HIS A 62 19.91 -28.93 -9.53
CA HIS A 62 19.27 -28.70 -10.82
C HIS A 62 18.50 -27.39 -10.78
N SER A 63 19.10 -26.32 -11.34
CA SER A 63 18.31 -25.14 -11.70
C SER A 63 17.17 -25.62 -12.63
N PRO A 64 15.90 -25.27 -12.35
CA PRO A 64 14.77 -25.77 -13.13
C PRO A 64 14.94 -25.45 -14.62
N LYS A 65 14.60 -26.40 -15.49
CA LYS A 65 14.56 -26.15 -16.93
C LYS A 65 13.43 -25.18 -17.26
N VAL A 66 13.72 -24.19 -18.09
CA VAL A 66 12.79 -23.16 -18.56
C VAL A 66 12.61 -23.29 -20.07
N THR A 67 11.36 -23.30 -20.50
CA THR A 67 10.97 -23.16 -21.91
C THR A 67 10.30 -21.80 -22.09
N TYR A 68 10.71 -21.03 -23.09
CA TYR A 68 10.14 -19.71 -23.35
C TYR A 68 10.10 -19.41 -24.85
N ILE A 69 9.19 -18.51 -25.24
CA ILE A 69 9.10 -18.01 -26.62
C ILE A 69 10.03 -16.79 -26.73
N GLY A 70 11.00 -16.86 -27.64
CA GLY A 70 11.86 -15.74 -28.00
C GLY A 70 11.71 -15.36 -29.47
N GLN A 71 12.38 -14.30 -29.90
CA GLN A 71 12.49 -13.95 -31.31
C GLN A 71 13.80 -14.46 -31.91
N ASP A 72 13.78 -14.82 -33.19
CA ASP A 72 14.97 -15.05 -34.00
C ASP A 72 15.51 -13.75 -34.62
N ILE A 73 16.45 -13.85 -35.56
CA ILE A 73 17.05 -12.69 -36.23
C ILE A 73 16.10 -11.95 -37.18
N TYR A 74 15.02 -12.60 -37.62
CA TYR A 74 14.00 -12.03 -38.51
C TYR A 74 12.80 -11.48 -37.74
N GLY A 75 12.71 -11.77 -36.43
CA GLY A 75 11.63 -11.33 -35.54
C GLY A 75 10.55 -12.38 -35.33
N ASP A 76 10.72 -13.58 -35.88
CA ASP A 76 9.76 -14.68 -35.77
C ASP A 76 9.83 -15.35 -34.40
N SER A 77 8.67 -15.79 -33.91
CA SER A 77 8.55 -16.42 -32.59
C SER A 77 9.05 -17.86 -32.62
N VAL A 78 10.05 -18.17 -31.80
CA VAL A 78 10.67 -19.50 -31.71
C VAL A 78 10.77 -19.97 -30.26
N ASN A 79 10.59 -21.27 -30.05
CA ASN A 79 10.79 -21.89 -28.74
C ASN A 79 12.29 -21.94 -28.40
N LYS A 80 12.64 -21.51 -27.19
CA LYS A 80 14.00 -21.57 -26.63
C LYS A 80 13.99 -22.32 -25.32
N PHE A 81 15.10 -22.97 -25.03
CA PHE A 81 15.29 -23.82 -23.85
C PHE A 81 16.56 -23.41 -23.11
N THR A 82 16.47 -23.29 -21.79
CA THR A 82 17.60 -22.99 -20.90
C THR A 82 17.25 -23.45 -19.48
N ASP A 83 18.10 -23.16 -18.51
CA ASP A 83 17.77 -23.26 -17.08
C ASP A 83 17.44 -21.88 -16.49
N LEU A 84 16.74 -21.86 -15.36
CA LEU A 84 16.26 -20.63 -14.73
C LEU A 84 17.40 -19.68 -14.34
N ASP A 85 18.53 -20.20 -13.87
CA ASP A 85 19.68 -19.38 -13.49
C ASP A 85 20.27 -18.67 -14.70
N SER A 86 20.50 -19.42 -15.79
CA SER A 86 20.99 -18.90 -17.06
C SER A 86 20.02 -17.87 -17.65
N TYR A 87 18.71 -18.15 -17.60
CA TYR A 87 17.67 -17.23 -18.03
C TYR A 87 17.75 -15.90 -17.28
N MET A 88 17.82 -15.95 -15.95
CA MET A 88 17.86 -14.75 -15.11
C MET A 88 19.16 -13.96 -15.32
N LYS A 89 20.32 -14.63 -15.25
CA LYS A 89 21.63 -13.99 -15.41
C LYS A 89 21.74 -13.25 -16.75
N LYS A 90 21.32 -13.90 -17.83
CA LYS A 90 21.33 -13.29 -19.18
C LYS A 90 20.51 -12.01 -19.20
N ASN A 91 19.25 -12.07 -18.77
CA ASN A 91 18.34 -10.93 -18.87
C ASN A 91 18.73 -9.77 -17.94
N ILE A 92 19.29 -10.09 -16.76
CA ILE A 92 19.87 -9.08 -15.87
C ILE A 92 21.08 -8.40 -16.51
N ALA A 93 22.00 -9.17 -17.10
CA ALA A 93 23.20 -8.66 -17.75
C ALA A 93 22.87 -7.78 -18.98
N GLU A 94 21.85 -8.16 -19.75
CA GLU A 94 21.34 -7.39 -20.89
C GLU A 94 20.54 -6.14 -20.47
N GLY A 95 20.24 -5.98 -19.18
CA GLY A 95 19.45 -4.86 -18.67
C GLY A 95 17.98 -4.89 -19.12
N ASN A 96 17.46 -6.07 -19.43
CA ASN A 96 16.05 -6.24 -19.78
C ASN A 96 15.14 -6.02 -18.55
N VAL A 97 13.86 -5.80 -18.82
CA VAL A 97 12.81 -5.70 -17.78
C VAL A 97 12.21 -7.08 -17.56
N ILE A 98 12.29 -7.57 -16.33
CA ILE A 98 11.75 -8.89 -15.94
C ILE A 98 10.54 -8.66 -15.04
N VAL A 99 9.34 -8.93 -15.53
CA VAL A 99 8.09 -8.70 -14.77
C VAL A 99 7.69 -9.95 -13.95
N PRO A 100 6.71 -9.89 -13.02
CA PRO A 100 6.36 -11.01 -12.13
C PRO A 100 5.96 -12.31 -12.84
N SER A 101 5.45 -12.24 -14.07
CA SER A 101 5.19 -13.41 -14.90
C SER A 101 6.46 -14.07 -15.47
N PHE A 102 7.64 -13.52 -15.18
CA PHE A 102 8.92 -13.80 -15.83
C PHE A 102 8.91 -13.53 -17.35
N THR A 103 7.91 -12.80 -17.87
CA THR A 103 7.97 -12.27 -19.23
C THR A 103 9.02 -11.15 -19.28
N VAL A 104 9.88 -11.21 -20.30
CA VAL A 104 10.97 -10.26 -20.45
C VAL A 104 10.69 -9.28 -21.58
N TYR A 105 10.94 -8.00 -21.30
CA TYR A 105 10.81 -6.91 -22.25
C TYR A 105 12.14 -6.20 -22.45
N THR A 106 12.42 -5.81 -23.68
CA THR A 106 13.54 -4.90 -23.99
C THR A 106 13.39 -3.59 -23.20
N ASN A 107 14.49 -3.09 -22.66
CA ASN A 107 14.47 -1.86 -21.88
C ASN A 107 13.99 -0.67 -22.73
N PRO A 108 13.12 0.23 -22.23
CA PRO A 108 12.70 1.42 -22.96
C PRO A 108 13.84 2.36 -23.40
N LYS A 109 15.00 2.28 -22.75
CA LYS A 109 16.23 2.99 -23.17
C LYS A 109 16.77 2.48 -24.51
N VAL A 110 16.49 1.22 -24.85
CA VAL A 110 16.85 0.60 -26.12
C VAL A 110 15.73 0.78 -27.14
N LYS A 111 14.48 0.47 -26.75
CA LYS A 111 13.31 0.61 -27.62
C LYS A 111 12.07 1.01 -26.84
N SER A 112 11.56 2.21 -27.12
CA SER A 112 10.33 2.71 -26.49
C SER A 112 9.07 2.14 -27.16
N SER A 113 8.02 1.95 -26.37
CA SER A 113 6.73 1.40 -26.84
C SER A 113 5.79 2.52 -27.30
N VAL A 114 5.17 2.34 -28.46
CA VAL A 114 4.14 3.26 -28.99
C VAL A 114 2.92 3.30 -28.07
N HIS A 115 2.54 2.16 -27.48
CA HIS A 115 1.40 2.07 -26.57
C HIS A 115 1.63 2.89 -25.29
N THR A 116 2.88 3.05 -24.84
CA THR A 116 3.20 3.93 -23.71
C THR A 116 2.87 5.39 -24.02
N GLY A 117 3.17 5.87 -25.24
CA GLY A 117 2.82 7.23 -25.66
C GLY A 117 1.31 7.48 -25.65
N TYR A 118 0.52 6.53 -26.16
CA TYR A 118 -0.94 6.59 -26.13
C TYR A 118 -1.49 6.67 -24.69
N VAL A 119 -1.01 5.79 -23.80
CA VAL A 119 -1.46 5.75 -22.40
C VAL A 119 -1.13 7.06 -21.67
N LEU A 120 0.10 7.58 -21.84
CA LEU A 120 0.53 8.82 -21.19
C LEU A 120 -0.25 10.04 -21.70
N GLY A 121 -0.53 10.13 -23.00
CA GLY A 121 -1.35 11.18 -23.58
C GLY A 121 -2.76 11.20 -23.00
N ASN A 122 -3.42 10.05 -22.94
CA ASN A 122 -4.74 9.91 -22.35
C ASN A 122 -4.75 10.21 -20.84
N LEU A 123 -3.70 9.83 -20.10
CA LEU A 123 -3.59 10.15 -18.67
C LEU A 123 -3.51 11.66 -18.43
N LYS A 124 -2.75 12.38 -19.28
CA LYS A 124 -2.67 13.84 -19.21
C LYS A 124 -4.03 14.49 -19.47
N GLY A 125 -4.68 14.15 -20.57
CA GLY A 125 -6.01 14.68 -20.91
C GLY A 125 -7.05 14.37 -19.83
N ARG A 126 -7.04 13.14 -19.30
CA ARG A 126 -7.95 12.74 -18.21
C ARG A 126 -7.75 13.57 -16.94
N THR A 127 -6.51 13.96 -16.65
CA THR A 127 -6.19 14.78 -15.47
C THR A 127 -6.75 16.20 -15.62
N GLU A 128 -6.66 16.78 -16.81
CA GLU A 128 -7.24 18.09 -17.13
C GLU A 128 -8.77 18.06 -16.96
N GLU A 129 -9.45 17.06 -17.53
CA GLU A 129 -10.90 16.89 -17.41
C GLU A 129 -11.36 16.67 -15.95
N LYS A 130 -10.61 15.91 -15.15
CA LYS A 130 -10.88 15.75 -13.71
C LYS A 130 -10.82 17.09 -12.97
N ASN A 131 -9.86 17.94 -13.30
CA ASN A 131 -9.69 19.24 -12.65
C ASN A 131 -10.83 20.19 -12.98
N LEU A 132 -11.31 20.17 -14.22
CA LEU A 132 -12.48 20.94 -14.68
C LEU A 132 -13.77 20.44 -14.02
N TYR A 133 -13.96 19.12 -13.92
CA TYR A 133 -15.08 18.51 -13.19
C TYR A 133 -15.16 19.01 -11.73
N LYS A 134 -14.04 18.93 -10.98
CA LYS A 134 -13.96 19.43 -9.60
C LYS A 134 -14.26 20.94 -9.51
N GLN A 135 -13.90 21.70 -10.55
CA GLN A 135 -14.14 23.15 -10.63
C GLN A 135 -15.63 23.47 -10.84
N ALA A 136 -16.30 22.71 -11.71
CA ALA A 136 -17.73 22.86 -11.97
C ALA A 136 -18.57 22.51 -10.72
N LEU A 137 -18.24 21.43 -10.00
CA LEU A 137 -18.89 21.08 -8.73
C LEU A 137 -18.81 22.20 -7.69
N ALA A 138 -17.63 22.79 -7.51
CA ALA A 138 -17.43 23.88 -6.57
C ALA A 138 -18.19 25.16 -6.94
N ASN A 139 -18.38 25.40 -8.24
CA ASN A 139 -19.20 26.50 -8.74
C ASN A 139 -20.71 26.17 -8.76
N LYS A 140 -21.11 24.97 -8.33
CA LYS A 140 -22.48 24.44 -8.42
C LYS A 140 -23.04 24.40 -9.86
N ASP A 141 -22.16 24.31 -10.85
CA ASP A 141 -22.48 24.19 -12.28
C ASP A 141 -22.61 22.71 -12.63
N MET A 142 -23.81 22.16 -12.41
CA MET A 142 -24.05 20.72 -12.52
C MET A 142 -23.99 20.20 -13.96
N ASP A 143 -24.31 21.03 -14.96
CA ASP A 143 -24.26 20.65 -16.37
C ASP A 143 -22.82 20.49 -16.85
N ARG A 144 -21.95 21.46 -16.55
CA ARG A 144 -20.52 21.31 -16.84
C ARG A 144 -19.88 20.19 -16.04
N ALA A 145 -20.30 20.00 -14.80
CA ALA A 145 -19.83 18.87 -14.00
C ALA A 145 -20.19 17.54 -14.66
N ALA A 146 -21.42 17.38 -15.16
CA ALA A 146 -21.82 16.19 -15.89
C ALA A 146 -20.98 15.97 -17.17
N TYR A 147 -20.77 17.03 -17.96
CA TYR A 147 -19.99 16.98 -19.20
C TYR A 147 -18.54 16.50 -18.97
N HIS A 148 -17.78 17.18 -18.10
CA HIS A 148 -16.38 16.83 -17.82
C HIS A 148 -16.26 15.46 -17.14
N ASN A 149 -17.26 15.05 -16.36
CA ASN A 149 -17.31 13.71 -15.79
C ASN A 149 -17.48 12.63 -16.88
N VAL A 150 -18.23 12.89 -17.95
CA VAL A 150 -18.34 11.96 -19.09
C VAL A 150 -17.00 11.87 -19.83
N LEU A 151 -16.34 12.99 -20.14
CA LEU A 151 -15.07 12.98 -20.87
C LEU A 151 -13.96 12.22 -20.13
N GLN A 152 -13.78 12.48 -18.82
CA GLN A 152 -12.78 11.74 -18.04
C GLN A 152 -13.09 10.24 -17.96
N LYS A 153 -14.39 9.86 -17.93
CA LYS A 153 -14.83 8.45 -17.94
C LYS A 153 -14.53 7.80 -19.29
N VAL A 154 -14.79 8.47 -20.40
CA VAL A 154 -14.50 7.98 -21.75
C VAL A 154 -12.99 7.71 -21.91
N MET A 155 -12.13 8.65 -21.51
CA MET A 155 -10.68 8.45 -21.54
C MET A 155 -10.23 7.27 -20.66
N LYS A 156 -10.87 7.08 -19.49
CA LYS A 156 -10.64 5.90 -18.64
C LYS A 156 -11.03 4.61 -19.36
N VAL A 157 -12.18 4.58 -20.03
CA VAL A 157 -12.66 3.42 -20.78
C VAL A 157 -11.68 3.05 -21.89
N PHE A 158 -11.20 4.02 -22.66
CA PHE A 158 -10.22 3.77 -23.72
C PHE A 158 -8.92 3.16 -23.19
N ASN A 159 -8.33 3.73 -22.13
CA ASN A 159 -7.13 3.15 -21.51
C ASN A 159 -7.38 1.73 -20.99
N ASN A 160 -8.51 1.47 -20.34
CA ASN A 160 -8.84 0.16 -19.82
C ASN A 160 -9.14 -0.86 -20.94
N SER A 161 -9.69 -0.41 -22.07
CA SER A 161 -10.01 -1.27 -23.22
C SER A 161 -8.77 -1.87 -23.89
N LEU A 162 -7.61 -1.21 -23.78
CA LEU A 162 -6.35 -1.68 -24.37
C LEU A 162 -5.94 -3.06 -23.87
N SER A 163 -6.17 -3.34 -22.58
CA SER A 163 -5.95 -4.68 -22.00
C SER A 163 -6.83 -5.75 -22.64
N GLY A 164 -8.09 -5.43 -22.89
CA GLY A 164 -9.04 -6.32 -23.56
C GLY A 164 -8.67 -6.56 -25.03
N ALA A 165 -8.17 -5.53 -25.71
CA ALA A 165 -7.67 -5.64 -27.08
C ALA A 165 -6.49 -6.62 -27.16
N TYR A 166 -5.54 -6.56 -26.22
CA TYR A 166 -4.42 -7.52 -26.17
C TYR A 166 -4.86 -8.98 -26.01
N ALA A 167 -5.98 -9.23 -25.32
CA ALA A 167 -6.51 -10.58 -25.12
C ALA A 167 -7.40 -11.09 -26.28
N SER A 168 -7.86 -10.19 -27.15
CA SER A 168 -8.83 -10.53 -28.20
C SER A 168 -8.14 -10.87 -29.52
N LYS A 169 -8.28 -12.14 -29.94
CA LYS A 169 -7.76 -12.66 -31.23
C LYS A 169 -8.33 -11.92 -32.45
N SER A 170 -9.47 -11.24 -32.29
CA SER A 170 -10.15 -10.52 -33.36
C SER A 170 -9.60 -9.11 -33.60
N THR A 171 -8.53 -8.71 -32.90
CA THR A 171 -7.92 -7.38 -33.06
C THR A 171 -6.48 -7.48 -33.55
N ILE A 172 -6.03 -6.47 -34.30
CA ILE A 172 -4.62 -6.34 -34.72
C ILE A 172 -3.66 -6.15 -33.53
N LEU A 173 -4.19 -5.87 -32.34
CA LEU A 173 -3.44 -5.67 -31.11
C LEU A 173 -3.28 -6.97 -30.30
N TYR A 174 -3.75 -8.11 -30.80
CA TYR A 174 -3.69 -9.37 -30.09
C TYR A 174 -2.25 -9.71 -29.66
N HIS A 175 -2.01 -9.66 -28.35
CA HIS A 175 -0.72 -9.98 -27.73
C HIS A 175 -0.93 -10.49 -26.30
N PRO A 176 -1.25 -11.80 -26.14
CA PRO A 176 -1.58 -12.40 -24.84
C PRO A 176 -0.57 -12.14 -23.72
N SER A 177 0.72 -12.14 -24.04
CA SER A 177 1.78 -11.88 -23.05
C SER A 177 1.67 -10.48 -22.44
N SER A 178 1.22 -9.47 -23.19
CA SER A 178 0.99 -8.12 -22.65
C SER A 178 -0.19 -8.08 -21.68
N HIS A 179 -1.28 -8.77 -22.00
CA HIS A 179 -2.43 -8.89 -21.09
C HIS A 179 -2.04 -9.63 -19.80
N TYR A 180 -1.29 -10.73 -19.93
CA TYR A 180 -0.81 -11.49 -18.77
C TYR A 180 0.16 -10.70 -17.90
N THR A 181 1.08 -9.94 -18.51
CA THR A 181 1.98 -9.03 -17.79
C THR A 181 1.18 -8.02 -16.98
N LEU A 182 0.22 -7.32 -17.60
CA LEU A 182 -0.60 -6.34 -16.89
C LEU A 182 -1.34 -6.96 -15.69
N THR A 183 -2.00 -8.09 -15.89
CA THR A 183 -2.76 -8.76 -14.82
C THR A 183 -1.87 -9.37 -13.73
N SER A 184 -0.65 -9.80 -14.06
CA SER A 184 0.34 -10.25 -13.07
C SER A 184 0.87 -9.08 -12.24
N MET A 185 1.13 -7.93 -12.89
CA MET A 185 1.60 -6.71 -12.24
C MET A 185 0.57 -6.16 -11.27
N THR A 186 -0.67 -6.00 -11.71
CA THR A 186 -1.73 -5.46 -10.86
C THR A 186 -1.98 -6.35 -9.64
N ARG A 187 -2.00 -7.68 -9.84
CA ARG A 187 -2.11 -8.64 -8.72
C ARG A 187 -0.95 -8.53 -7.74
N ALA A 188 0.30 -8.41 -8.21
CA ALA A 188 1.46 -8.26 -7.32
C ALA A 188 1.36 -6.98 -6.48
N VAL A 189 0.98 -5.87 -7.12
CA VAL A 189 0.78 -4.55 -6.49
C VAL A 189 -0.33 -4.60 -5.43
N ALA A 190 -1.51 -5.12 -5.79
CA ALA A 190 -2.62 -5.26 -4.84
C ALA A 190 -2.28 -6.22 -3.70
N SER A 191 -1.47 -7.26 -3.96
CA SER A 191 -1.02 -8.20 -2.93
C SER A 191 -0.09 -7.55 -1.91
N VAL A 192 0.84 -6.71 -2.39
CA VAL A 192 1.66 -5.86 -1.50
C VAL A 192 0.79 -4.90 -0.71
N GLY A 193 -0.17 -4.23 -1.37
CA GLY A 193 -1.07 -3.31 -0.69
C GLY A 193 -1.86 -3.96 0.44
N ASN A 194 -2.42 -5.14 0.18
CA ASN A 194 -3.13 -5.94 1.17
C ASN A 194 -2.21 -6.36 2.32
N ALA A 195 -1.04 -6.92 2.02
CA ALA A 195 -0.10 -7.38 3.04
C ALA A 195 0.40 -6.23 3.93
N ILE A 196 0.81 -5.11 3.34
CA ILE A 196 1.25 -3.92 4.09
C ILE A 196 0.13 -3.36 4.97
N THR A 197 -1.09 -3.27 4.44
CA THR A 197 -2.21 -2.76 5.22
C THR A 197 -2.51 -3.68 6.41
N GLU A 198 -2.47 -5.00 6.23
CA GLU A 198 -2.73 -5.98 7.30
C GLU A 198 -1.64 -5.96 8.38
N MET A 199 -0.37 -5.86 7.96
CA MET A 199 0.76 -5.76 8.88
C MET A 199 0.74 -4.43 9.66
N ILE A 200 0.61 -3.30 8.97
CA ILE A 200 0.67 -1.99 9.63
C ILE A 200 -0.55 -1.77 10.52
N VAL A 201 -1.76 -2.09 10.04
CA VAL A 201 -2.99 -1.72 10.73
C VAL A 201 -3.37 -2.68 11.85
N MET A 202 -3.11 -3.98 11.67
CA MET A 202 -3.57 -5.00 12.62
C MET A 202 -2.47 -5.96 13.08
N GLY A 203 -1.21 -5.75 12.70
CA GLY A 203 -0.10 -6.64 13.05
C GLY A 203 -0.25 -8.03 12.45
N ASN A 204 -1.03 -8.16 11.37
CA ASN A 204 -1.42 -9.43 10.78
C ASN A 204 -0.47 -9.81 9.65
N ARG A 205 0.34 -10.84 9.90
CA ARG A 205 1.33 -11.37 8.95
C ARG A 205 0.80 -12.68 8.37
N HIS A 206 1.04 -12.93 7.08
CA HIS A 206 0.58 -14.17 6.46
C HIS A 206 1.54 -15.32 6.82
N TYR A 207 1.29 -16.01 7.93
CA TYR A 207 2.13 -17.09 8.44
C TYR A 207 1.39 -18.42 8.40
N THR A 208 1.49 -19.12 7.26
CA THR A 208 0.79 -20.40 7.03
C THR A 208 1.59 -21.64 7.43
N SER A 209 2.87 -21.49 7.77
CA SER A 209 3.68 -22.58 8.33
C SER A 209 4.83 -22.05 9.18
N THR A 210 5.44 -22.92 9.99
CA THR A 210 6.60 -22.59 10.82
C THR A 210 7.79 -22.17 9.97
N ASP A 211 8.04 -22.84 8.84
CA ASP A 211 9.16 -22.52 7.98
C ASP A 211 9.02 -21.11 7.37
N ARG A 212 7.79 -20.66 7.08
CA ARG A 212 7.54 -19.29 6.62
C ARG A 212 7.85 -18.25 7.69
N ILE A 213 7.53 -18.53 8.96
CA ILE A 213 7.88 -17.67 10.08
C ILE A 213 9.40 -17.53 10.19
N ILE A 214 10.11 -18.66 10.23
CA ILE A 214 11.58 -18.67 10.35
C ILE A 214 12.22 -17.96 9.15
N ALA A 215 11.80 -18.28 7.93
CA ALA A 215 12.30 -17.63 6.72
C ALA A 215 12.10 -16.11 6.75
N HIS A 216 10.93 -15.64 7.20
CA HIS A 216 10.68 -14.21 7.32
C HIS A 216 11.53 -13.56 8.42
N MET A 217 11.60 -14.14 9.62
CA MET A 217 12.46 -13.64 10.70
C MET A 217 13.92 -13.51 10.24
N THR A 218 14.45 -14.55 9.60
CA THR A 218 15.80 -14.55 9.04
C THR A 218 15.96 -13.48 7.97
N SER A 219 15.00 -13.36 7.04
CA SER A 219 15.06 -12.33 5.99
C SER A 219 15.10 -10.91 6.57
N LEU A 220 14.35 -10.64 7.64
CA LEU A 220 14.35 -9.35 8.33
C LEU A 220 15.69 -9.08 9.00
N VAL A 221 16.17 -10.01 9.84
CA VAL A 221 17.43 -9.87 10.59
C VAL A 221 18.61 -9.64 9.65
N VAL A 222 18.69 -10.42 8.57
CA VAL A 222 19.83 -10.42 7.64
C VAL A 222 19.85 -9.18 6.74
N ASN A 223 18.68 -8.71 6.28
CA ASN A 223 18.63 -7.69 5.23
C ASN A 223 18.31 -6.29 5.74
N ILE A 224 17.80 -6.15 6.97
CA ILE A 224 17.54 -4.84 7.58
C ILE A 224 18.81 -4.34 8.25
N ASP A 225 19.05 -3.04 8.09
CA ASP A 225 20.17 -2.33 8.67
C ASP A 225 20.01 -2.25 10.20
N GLN A 226 20.69 -3.17 10.89
CA GLN A 226 20.63 -3.29 12.35
C GLN A 226 21.18 -2.05 13.07
N GLU A 227 22.09 -1.30 12.45
CA GLU A 227 22.62 -0.07 13.04
C GLU A 227 21.54 1.02 13.05
N LYS A 228 20.78 1.17 11.97
CA LYS A 228 19.62 2.08 11.91
C LYS A 228 18.54 1.70 12.91
N VAL A 229 18.24 0.41 13.03
CA VAL A 229 17.28 -0.09 14.03
C VAL A 229 17.77 0.25 15.43
N SER A 230 19.04 -0.02 15.74
CA SER A 230 19.60 0.27 17.06
C SER A 230 19.54 1.77 17.39
N LYS A 231 19.83 2.64 16.43
CA LYS A 231 19.72 4.11 16.60
C LYS A 231 18.28 4.52 16.91
N ALA A 232 17.31 4.01 16.16
CA ALA A 232 15.89 4.29 16.41
C ALA A 232 15.43 3.76 17.78
N VAL A 233 15.82 2.54 18.15
CA VAL A 233 15.49 1.95 19.46
C VAL A 233 16.00 2.84 20.59
N THR A 234 17.24 3.30 20.52
CA THR A 234 17.81 4.18 21.54
C THR A 234 17.17 5.57 21.53
N LYS A 235 17.04 6.22 20.35
CA LYS A 235 16.53 7.60 20.22
C LYS A 235 15.10 7.76 20.72
N TYR A 236 14.24 6.77 20.44
CA TYR A 236 12.83 6.81 20.80
C TYR A 236 12.50 5.97 22.04
N GLU A 237 13.52 5.46 22.73
CA GLU A 237 13.39 4.61 23.93
C GLU A 237 12.40 3.46 23.73
N LEU A 238 12.54 2.76 22.60
CA LEU A 238 11.59 1.70 22.24
C LEU A 238 11.69 0.52 23.20
N TYR A 239 10.53 0.02 23.60
CA TYR A 239 10.43 -1.22 24.37
C TYR A 239 11.03 -2.38 23.57
N VAL A 240 11.91 -3.16 24.20
CA VAL A 240 12.50 -4.36 23.61
C VAL A 240 11.66 -5.57 24.01
N PRO A 241 11.00 -6.27 23.07
CA PRO A 241 10.20 -7.44 23.39
C PRO A 241 11.03 -8.58 24.01
N THR A 242 10.47 -9.22 25.02
CA THR A 242 10.98 -10.49 25.56
C THR A 242 10.84 -11.63 24.54
N ASN A 243 11.44 -12.78 24.82
CA ASN A 243 11.32 -13.96 23.95
C ASN A 243 9.87 -14.44 23.86
N GLU A 244 9.17 -14.42 25.00
CA GLU A 244 7.77 -14.83 25.14
C GLU A 244 6.83 -13.86 24.41
N GLU A 245 7.07 -12.56 24.52
CA GLU A 245 6.28 -11.55 23.79
C GLU A 245 6.53 -11.63 22.30
N LEU A 246 7.78 -11.80 21.85
CA LEU A 246 8.07 -11.96 20.44
C LEU A 246 7.38 -13.22 19.87
N LEU A 247 7.39 -14.33 20.62
CA LEU A 247 6.63 -15.51 20.23
C LEU A 247 5.13 -15.21 20.13
N LYS A 248 4.56 -14.47 21.09
CA LYS A 248 3.14 -14.07 21.06
C LYS A 248 2.81 -13.20 19.84
N ILE A 249 3.70 -12.30 19.44
CA ILE A 249 3.57 -11.47 18.23
C ILE A 249 3.50 -12.36 16.98
N LEU A 250 4.37 -13.37 16.88
CA LEU A 250 4.36 -14.30 15.74
C LEU A 250 3.08 -15.17 15.74
N LYS A 251 2.69 -15.67 16.91
CA LYS A 251 1.49 -16.51 17.10
C LYS A 251 0.18 -15.78 16.84
N TYR A 252 0.10 -14.49 17.14
CA TYR A 252 -1.05 -13.66 16.82
C TYR A 252 -1.48 -13.74 15.34
N SER A 253 -0.50 -13.98 14.46
CA SER A 253 -0.68 -14.20 13.03
C SER A 253 -0.82 -15.67 12.64
N SER A 254 0.01 -16.57 13.19
CA SER A 254 0.02 -17.99 12.77
C SER A 254 -1.14 -18.83 13.30
N ASP A 255 -1.65 -18.50 14.49
CA ASP A 255 -2.75 -19.24 15.14
C ASP A 255 -4.06 -19.14 14.35
N LEU A 256 -4.14 -18.25 13.34
CA LEU A 256 -5.23 -18.17 12.37
C LEU A 256 -5.27 -19.35 11.39
N TYR A 257 -4.17 -20.11 11.26
CA TYR A 257 -4.01 -21.10 10.20
C TYR A 257 -3.67 -22.50 10.72
N TYR A 258 -2.82 -22.61 11.74
CA TYR A 258 -2.35 -23.91 12.22
C TYR A 258 -1.89 -23.87 13.68
N ILE A 259 -1.74 -25.06 14.27
CA ILE A 259 -1.07 -25.30 15.55
C ILE A 259 0.04 -26.31 15.29
N ASP A 260 1.29 -25.93 15.56
CA ASP A 260 2.46 -26.82 15.45
C ASP A 260 3.36 -26.66 16.69
N LEU A 261 3.27 -27.60 17.61
CA LEU A 261 4.04 -27.58 18.86
C LEU A 261 5.54 -27.85 18.61
N VAL A 262 5.88 -28.67 17.61
CA VAL A 262 7.27 -28.96 17.25
C VAL A 262 7.89 -27.74 16.57
N GLY A 263 7.14 -27.12 15.66
CA GLY A 263 7.51 -25.87 15.03
C GLY A 263 7.68 -24.71 16.03
N GLU A 264 6.83 -24.64 17.06
CA GLU A 264 6.96 -23.64 18.13
C GLU A 264 8.29 -23.77 18.88
N VAL A 265 8.76 -25.00 19.14
CA VAL A 265 10.09 -25.24 19.75
C VAL A 265 11.21 -24.72 18.86
N ARG A 266 11.12 -24.95 17.54
CA ARG A 266 12.10 -24.41 16.56
C ARG A 266 12.12 -22.89 16.55
N ILE A 267 10.94 -22.25 16.58
CA ILE A 267 10.81 -20.79 16.65
C ILE A 267 11.42 -20.25 17.95
N LYS A 268 11.10 -20.84 19.10
CA LYS A 268 11.69 -20.45 20.40
C LYS A 268 13.20 -20.56 20.39
N LYS A 269 13.75 -21.65 19.83
CA LYS A 269 15.20 -21.83 19.71
C LYS A 269 15.82 -20.72 18.88
N TYR A 270 15.23 -20.38 17.73
CA TYR A 270 15.69 -19.27 16.90
C TYR A 270 15.67 -17.93 17.66
N ILE A 271 14.54 -17.62 18.33
CA ILE A 271 14.36 -16.37 19.11
C ILE A 271 15.42 -16.24 20.21
N SER A 272 15.81 -17.35 20.84
CA SER A 272 16.79 -17.33 21.92
C SER A 272 18.19 -16.85 21.49
N GLY A 273 18.53 -17.01 20.21
CA GLY A 273 19.80 -16.53 19.64
C GLY A 273 19.77 -15.07 19.16
N LEU A 274 18.65 -14.37 19.32
CA LEU A 274 18.50 -12.99 18.85
C LEU A 274 18.96 -11.96 19.89
N SER A 275 19.66 -10.94 19.39
CA SER A 275 19.96 -9.71 20.14
C SER A 275 18.70 -8.87 20.35
N SER A 276 18.77 -7.93 21.29
CA SER A 276 17.68 -6.97 21.56
C SER A 276 17.25 -6.20 20.30
N THR A 277 18.21 -5.75 19.50
CA THR A 277 17.94 -5.01 18.25
C THR A 277 17.22 -5.88 17.23
N GLU A 278 17.64 -7.14 17.06
CA GLU A 278 17.02 -8.08 16.13
C GLU A 278 15.58 -8.42 16.54
N LYS A 279 15.29 -8.53 17.84
CA LYS A 279 13.92 -8.70 18.35
C LYS A 279 13.03 -7.50 17.98
N CYS A 280 13.54 -6.28 18.15
CA CYS A 280 12.84 -5.07 17.71
C CYS A 280 12.63 -5.04 16.18
N THR A 281 13.62 -5.48 15.38
CA THR A 281 13.46 -5.61 13.93
C THR A 281 12.27 -6.50 13.59
N ILE A 282 12.19 -7.70 14.17
CA ILE A 282 11.12 -8.65 13.87
C ILE A 282 9.76 -8.11 14.34
N ALA A 283 9.71 -7.53 15.54
CA ALA A 283 8.47 -7.05 16.14
C ALA A 283 7.84 -5.86 15.40
N TYR A 284 8.67 -4.89 14.98
CA TYR A 284 8.19 -3.56 14.59
C TYR A 284 8.28 -3.26 13.09
N THR A 285 9.03 -4.04 12.29
CA THR A 285 9.09 -3.82 10.83
C THR A 285 7.72 -3.95 10.18
N ASN A 286 7.31 -2.89 9.47
CA ASN A 286 5.99 -2.71 8.84
C ASN A 286 4.80 -2.97 9.79
N ASP A 287 4.98 -2.79 11.10
CA ASP A 287 3.98 -3.19 12.09
C ASP A 287 3.74 -2.06 13.11
N LEU A 288 2.94 -1.06 12.68
CA LEU A 288 2.53 0.04 13.54
C LEU A 288 1.62 -0.46 14.68
N TYR A 289 0.96 -1.59 14.51
CA TYR A 289 0.11 -2.21 15.53
C TYR A 289 0.96 -2.68 16.71
N GLN A 290 2.00 -3.47 16.49
CA GLN A 290 2.88 -3.93 17.58
C GLN A 290 3.70 -2.79 18.17
N LEU A 291 4.14 -1.82 17.36
CA LEU A 291 4.72 -0.57 17.88
C LEU A 291 3.76 0.13 18.85
N ARG A 292 2.47 0.17 18.53
CA ARG A 292 1.43 0.76 19.38
C ARG A 292 1.19 -0.02 20.66
N GLU A 293 1.11 -1.35 20.58
CA GLU A 293 0.86 -2.20 21.76
C GLU A 293 1.98 -2.04 22.80
N HIS A 294 3.25 -1.99 22.36
CA HIS A 294 4.39 -1.87 23.27
C HIS A 294 4.80 -0.41 23.56
N ASN A 295 4.51 0.54 22.66
CA ASN A 295 4.98 1.93 22.73
C ASN A 295 3.83 2.95 22.54
N GLY A 296 2.69 2.69 23.19
CA GLY A 296 1.45 3.45 22.96
C GLY A 296 1.56 4.97 23.11
N LYS A 297 2.37 5.48 24.05
CA LYS A 297 2.60 6.93 24.22
C LYS A 297 3.29 7.55 23.00
N LEU A 298 4.32 6.88 22.48
CA LEU A 298 5.07 7.31 21.30
C LEU A 298 4.17 7.35 20.07
N VAL A 299 3.40 6.28 19.84
CA VAL A 299 2.47 6.21 18.69
C VAL A 299 1.35 7.25 18.82
N ARG A 300 0.84 7.52 20.03
CA ARG A 300 -0.12 8.61 20.24
C ARG A 300 0.48 9.97 19.87
N TYR A 301 1.74 10.20 20.21
CA TYR A 301 2.42 11.45 19.90
C TYR A 301 2.62 11.62 18.38
N LEU A 302 3.05 10.56 17.68
CA LEU A 302 3.11 10.52 16.21
C LEU A 302 1.75 10.85 15.59
N LEU A 303 0.69 10.12 15.95
CA LEU A 303 -0.64 10.31 15.37
C LEU A 303 -1.26 11.65 15.76
N LYS A 304 -0.94 12.21 16.93
CA LYS A 304 -1.34 13.57 17.29
C LYS A 304 -0.75 14.59 16.33
N GLY A 305 0.54 14.50 16.06
CA GLY A 305 1.25 15.40 15.16
C GLY A 305 0.67 15.36 13.75
N LEU A 306 0.40 14.16 13.23
CA LEU A 306 -0.11 13.92 11.88
C LEU A 306 -1.61 14.17 11.72
N GLY A 307 -2.43 13.82 12.72
CA GLY A 307 -3.88 13.64 12.56
C GLY A 307 -4.78 14.69 13.23
N THR A 308 -4.21 15.75 13.80
CA THR A 308 -4.99 16.81 14.49
C THR A 308 -4.89 18.14 13.73
N PRO A 309 -5.89 19.02 13.73
CA PRO A 309 -5.70 20.38 13.18
C PRO A 309 -4.64 21.17 13.98
N TYR A 310 -3.96 22.12 13.34
CA TYR A 310 -3.08 23.10 13.98
C TYR A 310 -3.28 24.49 13.36
N HIS A 311 -3.43 25.50 14.21
CA HIS A 311 -3.44 26.90 13.78
C HIS A 311 -2.06 27.49 13.98
N ASN A 312 -1.49 28.08 12.93
CA ASN A 312 -0.30 28.88 13.02
C ASN A 312 -0.64 30.36 12.72
N ASN A 313 -0.08 31.29 13.50
CA ASN A 313 -0.31 32.73 13.40
C ASN A 313 0.85 33.50 12.74
N LEU A 314 1.84 32.80 12.17
CA LEU A 314 2.95 33.43 11.44
C LEU A 314 2.50 34.01 10.09
N ASP A 315 3.28 34.92 9.52
CA ASP A 315 3.09 35.46 8.16
C ASP A 315 3.03 34.32 7.14
N GLN A 316 2.00 34.33 6.29
CA GLN A 316 1.68 33.17 5.46
C GLN A 316 1.81 33.49 3.98
N THR A 317 2.54 32.62 3.29
CA THR A 317 2.54 32.51 1.83
C THR A 317 1.82 31.23 1.42
N THR A 318 1.43 31.12 0.16
CA THR A 318 0.86 29.85 -0.36
C THR A 318 1.95 28.81 -0.64
N GLU A 319 3.25 29.16 -0.51
CA GLU A 319 4.38 28.34 -0.95
C GLU A 319 4.41 26.95 -0.30
N THR A 320 4.19 26.86 1.02
CA THR A 320 4.13 25.58 1.75
C THR A 320 3.06 24.66 1.20
N LEU A 321 1.88 25.19 0.88
CA LEU A 321 0.74 24.43 0.38
C LEU A 321 0.85 24.12 -1.12
N ASP A 322 1.37 25.06 -1.92
CA ASP A 322 1.59 24.91 -3.35
C ASP A 322 2.71 23.92 -3.66
N SER A 323 3.71 23.82 -2.78
CA SER A 323 4.85 22.88 -2.93
C SER A 323 4.61 21.52 -2.27
N ALA A 324 3.54 21.36 -1.48
CA ALA A 324 3.21 20.11 -0.83
C ALA A 324 2.87 19.02 -1.85
N PRO A 325 3.46 17.81 -1.73
CA PRO A 325 3.08 16.70 -2.60
C PRO A 325 1.61 16.31 -2.41
N GLU A 326 1.01 15.68 -3.42
CA GLU A 326 -0.42 15.32 -3.46
C GLU A 326 -0.88 14.55 -2.21
N TRP A 327 -0.07 13.60 -1.73
CA TRP A 327 -0.40 12.79 -0.54
C TRP A 327 -0.43 13.65 0.74
N LEU A 328 0.47 14.62 0.87
CA LEU A 328 0.53 15.51 2.03
C LEU A 328 -0.65 16.47 2.01
N SER A 329 -0.96 17.03 0.83
CA SER A 329 -2.17 17.84 0.63
C SER A 329 -3.42 17.05 1.00
N THR A 330 -3.51 15.77 0.58
CA THR A 330 -4.64 14.90 0.89
C THR A 330 -4.77 14.69 2.40
N LEU A 331 -3.67 14.38 3.11
CA LEU A 331 -3.69 14.24 4.57
C LEU A 331 -4.13 15.54 5.26
N THR A 332 -3.55 16.68 4.87
CA THR A 332 -3.94 18.00 5.39
C THR A 332 -5.43 18.26 5.19
N HIS A 333 -5.98 17.96 4.02
CA HIS A 333 -7.40 18.14 3.72
C HIS A 333 -8.29 17.20 4.54
N MET A 334 -7.86 15.96 4.81
CA MET A 334 -8.59 15.06 5.70
C MET A 334 -8.64 15.59 7.13
N VAL A 335 -7.49 16.04 7.65
CA VAL A 335 -7.37 16.57 9.02
C VAL A 335 -8.16 17.86 9.19
N CYS A 336 -8.12 18.75 8.20
CA CYS A 336 -8.82 20.03 8.19
C CYS A 336 -10.20 19.97 7.51
N SER A 337 -10.81 18.79 7.40
CA SER A 337 -12.00 18.56 6.58
C SER A 337 -13.17 19.51 6.92
N ASP A 338 -13.37 19.84 8.18
CA ASP A 338 -14.44 20.74 8.65
C ASP A 338 -14.40 22.15 8.02
N VAL A 339 -13.21 22.70 7.74
CA VAL A 339 -13.07 24.09 7.27
C VAL A 339 -13.05 24.22 5.74
N ILE A 340 -12.99 23.10 5.01
CA ILE A 340 -12.94 23.06 3.53
C ILE A 340 -14.07 22.25 2.91
N LYS A 341 -15.01 21.77 3.72
CA LYS A 341 -16.11 20.91 3.31
C LYS A 341 -16.95 21.55 2.18
N GLY A 342 -17.14 20.83 1.08
CA GLY A 342 -17.87 21.28 -0.11
C GLY A 342 -17.11 22.27 -1.00
N GLN A 343 -15.89 22.68 -0.62
CA GLN A 343 -15.15 23.74 -1.32
C GLN A 343 -14.02 23.16 -2.17
N LYS A 344 -13.83 23.69 -3.40
CA LYS A 344 -12.57 23.50 -4.11
C LYS A 344 -11.52 24.36 -3.43
N VAL A 345 -10.56 23.71 -2.77
CA VAL A 345 -9.45 24.38 -2.11
C VAL A 345 -8.66 25.17 -3.17
N ASN A 346 -8.69 26.50 -3.06
CA ASN A 346 -7.86 27.41 -3.84
C ASN A 346 -7.07 28.26 -2.84
N TYR A 347 -5.81 27.89 -2.61
CA TYR A 347 -4.96 28.50 -1.60
C TYR A 347 -4.84 30.01 -1.75
N LYS A 348 -4.77 30.53 -2.98
CA LYS A 348 -4.70 31.98 -3.24
C LYS A 348 -5.96 32.72 -2.80
N LYS A 349 -7.15 32.11 -2.99
CA LYS A 349 -8.42 32.70 -2.53
C LYS A 349 -8.63 32.57 -1.03
N LEU A 350 -8.03 31.57 -0.40
CA LEU A 350 -8.13 31.36 1.04
C LEU A 350 -7.10 32.19 1.83
N LEU A 351 -6.10 32.78 1.17
CA LEU A 351 -5.06 33.58 1.80
C LEU A 351 -5.65 34.59 2.81
N GLY A 352 -5.16 34.57 4.05
CA GLY A 352 -5.63 35.44 5.15
C GLY A 352 -6.86 34.93 5.92
N THR A 353 -7.54 33.87 5.45
CA THR A 353 -8.68 33.25 6.17
C THR A 353 -8.21 32.29 7.27
N GLU A 354 -9.07 32.02 8.26
CA GLU A 354 -8.80 31.00 9.30
C GLU A 354 -8.61 29.60 8.70
N ALA A 355 -9.34 29.26 7.63
CA ALA A 355 -9.18 27.99 6.94
C ALA A 355 -7.76 27.85 6.36
N PHE A 356 -7.21 28.92 5.77
CA PHE A 356 -5.84 28.93 5.26
C PHE A 356 -4.81 28.81 6.37
N LYS A 357 -4.98 29.53 7.48
CA LYS A 357 -4.10 29.40 8.65
C LYS A 357 -4.06 27.98 9.20
N MET A 358 -5.22 27.32 9.24
CA MET A 358 -5.34 25.93 9.69
C MET A 358 -4.68 24.96 8.70
N LEU A 359 -4.89 25.13 7.39
CA LEU A 359 -4.28 24.28 6.36
C LEU A 359 -2.74 24.39 6.37
N THR A 360 -2.22 25.62 6.38
CA THR A 360 -0.77 25.87 6.41
C THR A 360 -0.16 25.36 7.71
N GLY A 361 -0.72 25.74 8.86
CA GLY A 361 -0.22 25.30 10.16
C GLY A 361 -0.24 23.78 10.33
N THR A 362 -1.30 23.12 9.87
CA THR A 362 -1.41 21.65 9.91
C THR A 362 -0.36 21.00 9.01
N THR A 363 -0.16 21.52 7.79
CA THR A 363 0.86 21.01 6.86
C THR A 363 2.26 21.12 7.46
N GLU A 364 2.62 22.28 8.03
CA GLU A 364 3.92 22.47 8.69
C GLU A 364 4.12 21.54 9.87
N ARG A 365 3.06 21.30 10.67
CA ARG A 365 3.14 20.39 11.81
C ARG A 365 3.30 18.95 11.37
N ILE A 366 2.64 18.53 10.30
CA ILE A 366 2.82 17.21 9.71
C ILE A 366 4.29 17.04 9.26
N ILE A 367 4.84 18.00 8.51
CA ILE A 367 6.25 17.97 8.06
C ILE A 367 7.20 17.82 9.26
N LYS A 368 7.09 18.71 10.25
CA LYS A 368 7.92 18.66 11.47
C LYS A 368 7.78 17.35 12.25
N THR A 369 6.58 16.76 12.24
CA THR A 369 6.35 15.46 12.88
C THR A 369 7.06 14.35 12.11
N LEU A 370 6.99 14.35 10.78
CA LEU A 370 7.68 13.37 9.95
C LEU A 370 9.20 13.47 10.09
N ASP A 371 9.75 14.68 10.14
CA ASP A 371 11.19 14.90 10.37
C ASP A 371 11.61 14.39 11.74
N LEU A 372 10.81 14.67 12.78
CA LEU A 372 11.08 14.18 14.14
C LEU A 372 11.10 12.64 14.22
N PHE A 373 10.29 11.98 13.39
CA PHE A 373 10.14 10.53 13.34
C PHE A 373 10.91 9.86 12.18
N GLU A 374 11.76 10.58 11.47
CA GLU A 374 12.46 10.07 10.28
C GLU A 374 13.25 8.79 10.57
N GLU A 375 14.01 8.76 11.67
CA GLU A 375 14.83 7.60 12.03
C GLU A 375 13.96 6.37 12.36
N LEU A 376 12.80 6.57 13.01
CA LEU A 376 11.85 5.49 13.27
C LEU A 376 11.26 4.96 11.95
N ILE A 377 10.82 5.88 11.09
CA ILE A 377 10.17 5.55 9.83
C ILE A 377 11.15 4.80 8.92
N THR A 378 12.36 5.32 8.76
CA THR A 378 13.38 4.75 7.88
C THR A 378 13.91 3.41 8.38
N ALA A 379 13.95 3.18 9.70
CA ALA A 379 14.35 1.89 10.27
C ALA A 379 13.30 0.79 10.05
N PHE A 380 12.01 1.08 10.24
CA PHE A 380 10.98 0.05 10.32
C PHE A 380 10.03 -0.03 9.12
N PHE A 381 9.87 1.04 8.32
CA PHE A 381 8.91 1.09 7.21
C PHE A 381 9.57 1.24 5.84
N VAL A 382 10.86 1.61 5.79
CA VAL A 382 11.63 1.83 4.55
C VAL A 382 12.65 0.70 4.36
N THR A 383 12.18 -0.54 4.37
CA THR A 383 13.02 -1.74 4.43
C THR A 383 13.23 -2.41 3.07
N PRO A 384 14.36 -3.10 2.82
CA PRO A 384 14.62 -3.80 1.55
C PRO A 384 13.84 -5.10 1.34
N ILE A 385 12.96 -5.48 2.28
CA ILE A 385 12.26 -6.76 2.26
C ILE A 385 10.78 -6.52 2.00
N LEU A 386 10.28 -7.07 0.89
CA LEU A 386 8.84 -7.07 0.60
C LEU A 386 8.07 -7.88 1.66
N PRO A 387 6.78 -7.58 1.88
CA PRO A 387 5.93 -8.39 2.75
C PRO A 387 5.99 -9.87 2.41
N ILE A 388 5.89 -10.72 3.42
CA ILE A 388 5.87 -12.16 3.25
C ILE A 388 4.63 -12.61 2.44
N ASP A 389 4.79 -13.65 1.64
CA ASP A 389 3.70 -14.42 1.02
C ASP A 389 2.70 -13.64 0.16
N ILE A 390 3.16 -12.61 -0.53
CA ILE A 390 2.33 -11.88 -1.49
C ILE A 390 1.76 -12.80 -2.59
N VAL A 391 2.40 -13.94 -2.88
CA VAL A 391 1.94 -14.93 -3.86
C VAL A 391 0.66 -15.64 -3.39
N ASP A 392 0.55 -15.93 -2.09
CA ASP A 392 -0.57 -16.67 -1.51
C ASP A 392 -1.55 -15.76 -0.77
N ILE A 393 -1.44 -14.44 -0.92
CA ILE A 393 -2.24 -13.46 -0.15
C ILE A 393 -3.76 -13.67 -0.27
N LYS A 394 -4.22 -14.37 -1.32
CA LYS A 394 -5.62 -14.76 -1.50
C LYS A 394 -6.15 -15.64 -0.35
N ASN A 395 -5.26 -16.35 0.32
CA ASN A 395 -5.56 -17.24 1.46
C ASN A 395 -5.41 -16.52 2.81
N LEU A 396 -5.04 -15.23 2.81
CA LEU A 396 -4.91 -14.46 4.04
C LEU A 396 -6.26 -14.33 4.75
N THR A 397 -6.31 -14.76 6.00
CA THR A 397 -7.38 -14.42 6.93
C THR A 397 -7.24 -12.95 7.32
N ARG A 398 -8.15 -12.12 6.81
CA ARG A 398 -8.10 -10.65 6.92
C ARG A 398 -8.51 -10.17 8.31
N ARG A 399 -7.85 -9.11 8.80
CA ARG A 399 -8.24 -8.36 10.01
C ARG A 399 -8.49 -6.89 9.70
N ALA A 400 -7.73 -6.31 8.77
CA ALA A 400 -7.85 -4.92 8.37
C ALA A 400 -8.61 -4.75 7.06
N ILE A 401 -8.38 -5.63 6.08
CA ILE A 401 -8.92 -5.47 4.72
C ILE A 401 -10.39 -5.82 4.68
N VAL A 402 -11.20 -4.85 4.26
CA VAL A 402 -12.64 -5.03 4.04
C VAL A 402 -12.91 -5.40 2.60
N ILE A 403 -12.26 -4.71 1.66
CA ILE A 403 -12.42 -4.92 0.21
C ILE A 403 -11.04 -4.95 -0.44
N SER A 404 -10.86 -5.84 -1.40
CA SER A 404 -9.71 -5.85 -2.29
C SER A 404 -10.17 -6.18 -3.71
N ASP A 405 -9.73 -5.38 -4.66
CA ASP A 405 -9.87 -5.65 -6.10
C ASP A 405 -8.47 -5.74 -6.73
N THR A 406 -8.44 -5.99 -8.04
CA THR A 406 -7.25 -6.29 -8.83
C THR A 406 -6.18 -5.19 -8.76
N ASP A 407 -6.57 -3.95 -8.48
CA ASP A 407 -5.72 -2.76 -8.46
C ASP A 407 -5.95 -1.86 -7.22
N SER A 408 -6.69 -2.33 -6.21
CA SER A 408 -7.05 -1.52 -5.05
C SER A 408 -7.17 -2.33 -3.76
N THR A 409 -6.85 -1.66 -2.67
CA THR A 409 -6.88 -2.18 -1.31
C THR A 409 -7.66 -1.22 -0.43
N CYS A 410 -8.66 -1.74 0.30
CA CYS A 410 -9.51 -0.96 1.20
C CYS A 410 -9.42 -1.54 2.62
N GLY A 411 -8.77 -0.79 3.51
CA GLY A 411 -8.61 -1.14 4.92
C GLY A 411 -9.60 -0.42 5.83
N SER A 412 -9.97 -1.08 6.92
CA SER A 412 -10.67 -0.48 8.06
C SER A 412 -9.65 0.03 9.08
N TYR A 413 -9.80 1.28 9.49
CA TYR A 413 -8.92 1.92 10.49
C TYR A 413 -9.63 2.17 11.83
N VAL A 414 -10.84 1.61 11.99
CA VAL A 414 -11.69 1.81 13.17
C VAL A 414 -10.95 1.47 14.46
N ASN A 415 -10.17 0.39 14.47
CA ASN A 415 -9.39 -0.02 15.65
C ASN A 415 -8.43 1.07 16.15
N TYR A 416 -7.82 1.84 15.25
CA TYR A 416 -6.97 2.97 15.64
C TYR A 416 -7.77 4.13 16.19
N THR A 417 -8.90 4.47 15.56
CA THR A 417 -9.75 5.57 16.03
C THR A 417 -10.32 5.25 17.41
N GLU A 418 -10.77 4.01 17.63
CA GLU A 418 -11.30 3.55 18.91
C GLU A 418 -10.23 3.53 19.99
N TRP A 419 -9.05 2.96 19.71
CA TRP A 419 -7.92 3.01 20.64
C TRP A 419 -7.51 4.45 20.97
N TYR A 420 -7.43 5.33 19.96
CA TYR A 420 -6.93 6.69 20.14
C TYR A 420 -7.93 7.57 20.91
N LEU A 421 -9.22 7.52 20.54
CA LEU A 421 -10.27 8.38 21.09
C LEU A 421 -10.99 7.75 22.30
N GLY A 422 -10.76 6.48 22.58
CA GLY A 422 -11.45 5.73 23.64
C GLY A 422 -12.89 5.35 23.31
N SER A 423 -13.35 5.59 22.08
CA SER A 423 -14.71 5.26 21.63
C SER A 423 -14.79 5.09 20.11
N LYS A 424 -15.73 4.25 19.66
CA LYS A 424 -16.04 4.08 18.24
C LYS A 424 -16.99 5.19 17.80
N VAL A 425 -16.43 6.26 17.23
CA VAL A 425 -17.18 7.45 16.80
C VAL A 425 -16.76 7.89 15.39
N VAL A 426 -17.72 8.43 14.64
CA VAL A 426 -17.50 9.11 13.37
C VAL A 426 -17.51 10.61 13.64
N ASN A 427 -16.35 11.25 13.54
CA ASN A 427 -16.17 12.70 13.66
C ASN A 427 -14.84 13.14 13.03
N LYS A 428 -14.59 14.45 12.97
CA LYS A 428 -13.35 15.02 12.43
C LYS A 428 -12.05 14.50 13.06
N HIS A 429 -12.06 14.21 14.37
CA HIS A 429 -10.87 13.65 15.02
C HIS A 429 -10.61 12.22 14.56
N ALA A 430 -11.66 11.40 14.40
CA ALA A 430 -11.56 10.06 13.83
C ALA A 430 -11.09 10.11 12.36
N THR A 431 -11.58 11.06 11.57
CA THR A 431 -11.13 11.29 10.18
C THR A 431 -9.65 11.65 10.12
N GLY A 432 -9.18 12.57 10.97
CA GLY A 432 -7.77 12.96 11.01
C GLY A 432 -6.83 11.83 11.45
N ILE A 433 -7.20 11.05 12.47
CA ILE A 433 -6.42 9.88 12.90
C ILE A 433 -6.43 8.78 11.83
N THR A 434 -7.56 8.53 11.18
CA THR A 434 -7.64 7.60 10.06
C THR A 434 -6.74 8.06 8.91
N GLY A 435 -6.80 9.34 8.55
CA GLY A 435 -5.93 9.93 7.53
C GLY A 435 -4.45 9.73 7.85
N ALA A 436 -4.04 9.93 9.10
CA ALA A 436 -2.66 9.73 9.54
C ALA A 436 -2.19 8.27 9.35
N VAL A 437 -2.96 7.29 9.82
CA VAL A 437 -2.59 5.86 9.70
C VAL A 437 -2.62 5.43 8.23
N MET A 438 -3.65 5.83 7.47
CA MET A 438 -3.76 5.55 6.04
C MET A 438 -2.61 6.18 5.25
N THR A 439 -2.10 7.35 5.66
CA THR A 439 -0.92 7.97 5.05
C THR A 439 0.33 7.14 5.31
N ILE A 440 0.58 6.69 6.55
CA ILE A 440 1.69 5.77 6.86
C ILE A 440 1.62 4.53 5.97
N VAL A 441 0.43 3.93 5.85
CA VAL A 441 0.17 2.74 5.03
C VAL A 441 0.47 3.00 3.55
N THR A 442 -0.08 4.05 2.95
CA THR A 442 0.08 4.36 1.52
C THR A 442 1.50 4.82 1.16
N GLN A 443 2.16 5.58 2.03
CA GLN A 443 3.56 5.97 1.82
C GLN A 443 4.52 4.79 1.97
N THR A 444 4.24 3.88 2.92
CA THR A 444 4.97 2.61 3.02
C THR A 444 4.73 1.72 1.79
N MET A 445 3.51 1.71 1.23
CA MET A 445 3.28 1.02 -0.05
C MET A 445 4.11 1.62 -1.18
N ASP A 446 4.16 2.94 -1.34
CA ASP A 446 4.95 3.61 -2.39
C ASP A 446 6.42 3.16 -2.36
N HIS A 447 6.98 3.05 -1.15
CA HIS A 447 8.32 2.47 -0.95
C HIS A 447 8.48 1.10 -1.60
N TYR A 448 7.56 0.16 -1.32
CA TYR A 448 7.62 -1.21 -1.82
C TYR A 448 7.28 -1.32 -3.31
N LEU A 449 6.43 -0.45 -3.85
CA LEU A 449 6.17 -0.38 -5.29
C LEU A 449 7.42 0.08 -6.06
N LYS A 450 8.19 1.03 -5.49
CA LYS A 450 9.51 1.41 -6.03
C LYS A 450 10.51 0.26 -5.94
N GLN A 451 10.49 -0.53 -4.86
CA GLN A 451 11.33 -1.74 -4.78
C GLN A 451 10.96 -2.80 -5.83
N ILE A 452 9.66 -3.06 -6.03
CA ILE A 452 9.20 -3.96 -7.09
C ILE A 452 9.67 -3.43 -8.46
N SER A 453 9.51 -2.14 -8.72
CA SER A 453 9.97 -1.51 -9.96
C SER A 453 11.47 -1.70 -10.17
N ALA A 454 12.28 -1.50 -9.13
CA ALA A 454 13.72 -1.71 -9.18
C ALA A 454 14.11 -3.17 -9.42
N ASN A 455 13.43 -4.12 -8.79
CA ASN A 455 13.63 -5.55 -9.03
C ASN A 455 13.27 -5.97 -10.45
N MET A 456 12.31 -5.29 -11.09
CA MET A 456 12.04 -5.47 -12.52
C MET A 456 13.01 -4.72 -13.42
N ASN A 457 14.02 -4.04 -12.87
CA ASN A 457 14.97 -3.20 -13.59
C ASN A 457 14.35 -1.97 -14.29
N ILE A 458 13.26 -1.43 -13.72
CA ILE A 458 12.70 -0.12 -14.06
C ILE A 458 13.38 0.93 -13.17
N LYS A 459 13.85 2.05 -13.74
CA LYS A 459 14.63 3.08 -13.02
C LYS A 459 14.17 4.51 -13.31
N GLY A 460 14.53 5.42 -12.41
CA GLY A 460 14.33 6.86 -12.56
C GLY A 460 12.87 7.28 -12.44
N ASP A 461 12.50 8.31 -13.20
CA ASP A 461 11.15 8.88 -13.28
C ASP A 461 10.04 7.82 -13.49
N LYS A 462 10.35 6.75 -14.22
CA LYS A 462 9.41 5.63 -14.47
C LYS A 462 9.07 4.80 -13.23
N MET A 463 9.91 4.78 -12.20
CA MET A 463 9.59 4.09 -10.94
C MET A 463 8.36 4.71 -10.26
N SER A 464 8.21 6.03 -10.38
CA SER A 464 7.09 6.76 -9.79
C SER A 464 5.79 6.65 -10.62
N MET A 465 5.78 5.88 -11.72
CA MET A 465 4.53 5.63 -12.47
C MET A 465 3.64 4.58 -11.80
N LEU A 466 4.22 3.64 -11.05
CA LEU A 466 3.47 2.60 -10.36
C LEU A 466 3.13 3.07 -8.94
N GLN A 467 1.89 3.51 -8.74
CA GLN A 467 1.46 4.12 -7.49
C GLN A 467 0.10 3.59 -7.05
N MET A 468 -0.05 3.38 -5.74
CA MET A 468 -1.35 3.19 -5.09
C MET A 468 -1.68 4.46 -4.30
N LYS A 469 -2.59 5.27 -4.84
CA LYS A 469 -2.97 6.54 -4.23
C LYS A 469 -4.05 6.35 -3.18
N ASN A 470 -4.05 7.23 -2.19
CA ASN A 470 -5.19 7.40 -1.30
C ASN A 470 -6.33 8.10 -2.06
N GLU A 471 -7.17 7.30 -2.74
CA GLU A 471 -8.21 7.83 -3.63
C GLU A 471 -9.50 8.18 -2.86
N TYR A 472 -9.90 7.37 -1.88
CA TYR A 472 -11.19 7.45 -1.20
C TYR A 472 -11.07 7.35 0.31
N TYR A 473 -11.89 8.12 1.01
CA TYR A 473 -12.23 7.89 2.41
C TYR A 473 -13.74 7.73 2.54
N TRP A 474 -14.13 6.66 3.21
CA TRP A 474 -15.51 6.31 3.53
C TRP A 474 -15.66 6.25 5.05
N GLU A 475 -16.59 7.03 5.61
CA GLU A 475 -16.99 6.83 7.00
C GLU A 475 -17.74 5.51 7.18
N THR A 476 -18.51 5.12 6.15
CA THR A 476 -19.31 3.90 6.14
C THR A 476 -19.12 3.16 4.82
N VAL A 477 -18.82 1.86 4.93
CA VAL A 477 -18.84 0.91 3.82
C VAL A 477 -19.65 -0.30 4.23
N VAL A 478 -20.53 -0.76 3.34
CA VAL A 478 -21.34 -1.96 3.54
C VAL A 478 -21.02 -2.93 2.42
N ALA A 479 -20.42 -4.06 2.77
CA ALA A 479 -20.07 -5.12 1.85
C ALA A 479 -20.83 -6.41 2.23
N PRO A 480 -21.68 -6.96 1.36
CA PRO A 480 -22.25 -8.29 1.56
C PRO A 480 -21.17 -9.38 1.49
N LEU A 481 -21.53 -10.60 1.86
CA LEU A 481 -20.63 -11.78 1.77
C LEU A 481 -20.18 -12.07 0.33
N ALA A 482 -20.97 -11.66 -0.67
CA ALA A 482 -20.62 -11.84 -2.07
C ALA A 482 -19.44 -10.93 -2.47
N SER A 483 -18.40 -11.54 -3.05
CA SER A 483 -17.19 -10.81 -3.44
C SER A 483 -17.46 -9.72 -4.48
N LYS A 484 -16.66 -8.64 -4.42
CA LYS A 484 -16.69 -7.49 -5.35
C LYS A 484 -18.01 -6.71 -5.35
N GLN A 485 -18.76 -6.76 -4.26
CA GLN A 485 -20.00 -6.01 -4.12
C GLN A 485 -19.94 -5.17 -2.86
N TYR A 486 -20.32 -3.90 -2.95
CA TYR A 486 -20.45 -3.01 -1.81
C TYR A 486 -21.20 -1.74 -2.20
N TYR A 487 -21.68 -1.02 -1.20
CA TYR A 487 -22.01 0.39 -1.33
C TYR A 487 -21.34 1.19 -0.21
N ALA A 488 -20.99 2.44 -0.48
CA ALA A 488 -20.29 3.32 0.44
C ALA A 488 -20.65 4.78 0.22
N GLY A 489 -20.58 5.59 1.27
CA GLY A 489 -20.65 7.05 1.16
C GLY A 489 -19.24 7.62 1.00
N ILE A 490 -18.94 8.25 -0.14
CA ILE A 490 -17.66 8.92 -0.38
C ILE A 490 -17.67 10.26 0.34
N ASN A 491 -16.94 10.34 1.46
CA ASN A 491 -16.77 11.59 2.22
C ASN A 491 -15.63 12.43 1.65
N ILE A 492 -14.54 11.79 1.22
CA ILE A 492 -13.37 12.48 0.64
C ILE A 492 -12.88 11.69 -0.57
N LYS A 493 -12.55 12.40 -1.65
CA LYS A 493 -11.95 11.82 -2.86
C LYS A 493 -10.80 12.68 -3.37
N GLU A 494 -9.59 12.12 -3.38
CA GLU A 494 -8.38 12.81 -3.87
C GLU A 494 -8.26 14.25 -3.27
N GLY A 495 -8.38 14.37 -1.95
CA GLY A 495 -8.34 15.64 -1.20
C GLY A 495 -9.62 16.49 -1.25
N TYR A 496 -10.56 16.23 -2.18
CA TYR A 496 -11.83 16.95 -2.19
C TYR A 496 -12.76 16.42 -1.10
N VAL A 497 -13.15 17.28 -0.17
CA VAL A 497 -14.06 16.96 0.95
C VAL A 497 -15.49 17.28 0.54
N TYR A 498 -16.34 16.26 0.44
CA TYR A 498 -17.72 16.42 0.02
C TYR A 498 -18.58 17.05 1.13
N ASP A 499 -19.52 17.91 0.75
CA ASP A 499 -20.50 18.45 1.70
C ASP A 499 -21.53 17.39 2.11
N THR A 500 -22.10 16.73 1.11
CA THR A 500 -22.92 15.52 1.27
C THR A 500 -22.17 14.35 0.63
N PRO A 501 -22.01 13.21 1.33
CA PRO A 501 -21.29 12.06 0.77
C PRO A 501 -21.86 11.62 -0.59
N ASP A 502 -20.98 11.33 -1.55
CA ASP A 502 -21.39 10.81 -2.86
C ASP A 502 -21.57 9.29 -2.77
N LEU A 503 -22.71 8.77 -3.24
CA LEU A 503 -23.04 7.35 -3.11
C LEU A 503 -22.27 6.52 -4.15
N GLU A 504 -21.37 5.66 -3.68
CA GLU A 504 -20.73 4.64 -4.50
C GLU A 504 -21.47 3.32 -4.38
N ILE A 505 -21.79 2.70 -5.52
CA ILE A 505 -22.37 1.36 -5.59
C ILE A 505 -21.55 0.53 -6.56
N LYS A 506 -21.07 -0.63 -6.11
CA LYS A 506 -20.38 -1.63 -6.94
C LYS A 506 -20.97 -3.01 -6.74
N GLY A 507 -21.03 -3.79 -7.81
CA GLY A 507 -21.46 -5.19 -7.76
C GLY A 507 -22.76 -5.43 -8.53
N PRO A 508 -22.89 -6.57 -9.24
CA PRO A 508 -24.08 -6.88 -10.02
C PRO A 508 -25.37 -6.92 -9.18
N ILE A 509 -25.34 -7.40 -7.93
CA ILE A 509 -26.56 -7.50 -7.10
C ILE A 509 -27.18 -6.12 -6.88
N PHE A 510 -26.35 -5.08 -6.71
CA PHE A 510 -26.83 -3.73 -6.47
C PHE A 510 -27.18 -2.96 -7.77
N ILE A 511 -26.58 -3.33 -8.90
CA ILE A 511 -26.67 -2.55 -10.14
C ILE A 511 -27.61 -3.19 -11.18
N ALA A 512 -27.94 -4.47 -11.03
CA ALA A 512 -28.64 -5.27 -12.03
C ALA A 512 -29.84 -4.53 -12.65
N SER A 513 -29.91 -4.59 -13.98
CA SER A 513 -30.93 -3.91 -14.79
C SER A 513 -32.27 -4.65 -14.82
N ASN A 514 -32.30 -5.91 -14.36
CA ASN A 514 -33.50 -6.74 -14.35
C ASN A 514 -34.43 -6.49 -13.14
N ILE A 515 -34.02 -5.64 -12.18
CA ILE A 515 -34.82 -5.27 -11.02
C ILE A 515 -35.74 -4.08 -11.39
N PRO A 516 -37.07 -4.14 -11.13
CA PRO A 516 -37.96 -3.02 -11.41
C PRO A 516 -37.51 -1.71 -10.75
N PHE A 517 -37.67 -0.59 -11.47
CA PHE A 517 -37.12 0.73 -11.09
C PHE A 517 -37.54 1.19 -9.69
N ARG A 518 -38.80 0.94 -9.30
CA ARG A 518 -39.32 1.29 -7.96
C ARG A 518 -38.50 0.66 -6.83
N TYR A 519 -38.20 -0.63 -6.92
CA TYR A 519 -37.41 -1.34 -5.90
C TYR A 519 -35.97 -0.86 -5.88
N LYS A 520 -35.40 -0.57 -7.05
CA LYS A 520 -34.04 -0.01 -7.15
C LYS A 520 -33.92 1.36 -6.48
N ASN A 521 -34.93 2.22 -6.63
CA ASN A 521 -34.94 3.52 -5.96
C ASN A 521 -35.11 3.38 -4.45
N ARG A 522 -36.07 2.57 -3.98
CA ARG A 522 -36.23 2.35 -2.52
C ARG A 522 -34.97 1.75 -1.89
N ALA A 523 -34.33 0.80 -2.57
CA ALA A 523 -33.07 0.24 -2.10
C ALA A 523 -31.97 1.31 -1.97
N LYS A 524 -31.86 2.23 -2.95
CA LYS A 524 -30.92 3.36 -2.87
C LYS A 524 -31.22 4.31 -1.71
N GLU A 525 -32.50 4.60 -1.46
CA GLU A 525 -32.93 5.41 -0.31
C GLU A 525 -32.49 4.74 1.00
N ILE A 526 -32.74 3.44 1.16
CA ILE A 526 -32.29 2.66 2.31
C ILE A 526 -30.76 2.72 2.47
N TYR A 527 -29.99 2.61 1.39
CA TYR A 527 -28.53 2.72 1.44
C TYR A 527 -28.09 4.08 1.98
N ILE A 528 -28.72 5.16 1.50
CA ILE A 528 -28.45 6.53 1.96
C ILE A 528 -28.84 6.68 3.43
N GLU A 529 -30.03 6.21 3.83
CA GLU A 529 -30.50 6.26 5.22
C GLU A 529 -29.54 5.54 6.19
N ILE A 530 -29.03 4.36 5.80
CA ILE A 530 -28.05 3.60 6.57
C ILE A 530 -26.74 4.39 6.73
N ILE A 531 -26.19 4.91 5.62
CA ILE A 531 -24.95 5.71 5.64
C ILE A 531 -25.13 6.93 6.54
N ASP A 532 -26.22 7.69 6.35
CA ASP A 532 -26.52 8.89 7.11
C ASP A 532 -26.66 8.64 8.60
N ASN A 533 -27.33 7.54 8.97
CA ASN A 533 -27.50 7.18 10.37
C ASN A 533 -26.15 6.86 11.02
N ILE A 534 -25.29 6.06 10.36
CA ILE A 534 -23.96 5.72 10.89
C ILE A 534 -23.09 6.98 10.99
N SER A 535 -23.05 7.84 9.96
CA SER A 535 -22.28 9.09 9.97
C SER A 535 -22.73 10.05 11.08
N LYS A 536 -23.98 9.95 11.53
CA LYS A 536 -24.53 10.71 12.68
C LYS A 536 -24.39 9.97 14.02
N ASN A 537 -23.61 8.88 14.06
CA ASN A 537 -23.43 8.02 15.23
C ASN A 537 -24.75 7.42 15.78
N LYS A 538 -25.75 7.23 14.91
CA LYS A 538 -27.03 6.59 15.26
C LYS A 538 -26.96 5.08 15.05
N LYS A 539 -27.74 4.34 15.83
CA LYS A 539 -27.94 2.89 15.63
C LYS A 539 -28.88 2.65 14.45
N ILE A 540 -28.70 1.52 13.77
CA ILE A 540 -29.57 1.04 12.71
C ILE A 540 -30.66 0.16 13.33
N ASP A 541 -31.92 0.47 13.05
CA ASP A 541 -33.04 -0.42 13.37
C ASP A 541 -33.22 -1.47 12.27
N LEU A 542 -32.56 -2.62 12.45
CA LEU A 542 -32.59 -3.70 11.48
C LEU A 542 -34.01 -4.27 11.28
N ALA A 543 -34.85 -4.28 12.32
CA ALA A 543 -36.19 -4.85 12.24
C ALA A 543 -37.09 -4.03 11.30
N SER A 544 -36.97 -2.70 11.34
CA SER A 544 -37.68 -1.81 10.41
C SER A 544 -37.34 -2.12 8.96
N TYR A 545 -36.04 -2.23 8.61
CA TYR A 545 -35.63 -2.50 7.24
C TYR A 545 -36.02 -3.90 6.77
N ILE A 546 -35.93 -4.91 7.63
CA ILE A 546 -36.36 -6.27 7.30
C ILE A 546 -37.88 -6.30 7.04
N GLY A 547 -38.68 -5.63 7.87
CA GLY A 547 -40.13 -5.57 7.70
C GLY A 547 -40.60 -4.86 6.43
N GLU A 548 -39.75 -4.05 5.79
CA GLU A 548 -40.05 -3.43 4.49
C GLU A 548 -39.79 -4.34 3.30
N VAL A 549 -38.95 -5.38 3.47
CA VAL A 549 -38.54 -6.29 2.38
C VAL A 549 -39.03 -7.73 2.54
N ALA A 550 -39.48 -8.11 3.74
CA ALA A 550 -40.16 -9.37 4.04
C ALA A 550 -41.66 -9.25 3.73
#